data_AF-A0A7X3LBY6-F1
#
_entry.id   AF-A0A7X3LBY6-F1
#
_cell.length_a   1.000
_cell.length_b   1.000
_cell.length_c   1.000
_cell.angle_alpha   90.00
_cell.angle_beta   90.00
_cell.angle_gamma   90.00
#
_symmetry.space_group_name_H-M   'P 1'
#
loop_
_entity.id
_entity.type
_entity.pdbx_description
1 polymer ?
#
loop_
_entity_poly.entity_id
_entity_poly.type
_entity_poly.pdbx_seq_one_letter_code
_entity_poly.pdbx_strand_id
1 'polypeptide(L)'
;MQSLTRSAWLAKIADVAANLSIDPDDVETWRLALVRVWTLLPLAPVTAQGTYGTLPEADIVAAGDAAYALGGLAPGALNLPGSDSDAVRLTKLGGWLRAAERKIADMDTGRPVRDPNDDWYHAVDGQGFFLVPLPRSAWRSPYLPGALPRPYTRRALLLSRIVPAVIRGLPVRFTVHPRTGLDGSALTFGASLFPGFDVLPEDEDDERYFLARAAVGPTPEAVRSDVAEAARRSCFAHVFPELTLMPDLRELVPGTLARADWNGDGETRLGPDLVVAGSWHVRDGESAWNEAVVYDGAGRELLRFRKLFPYRDKDGRFEQIELGEALEVLVTRRGLFGFGVCLDFCQRVTPVLTELDVDWMIIPSCGDWRTMRDHLGAAHQLQVSFDTRSFVVQQVYPEREDGGFGYVLAAPERVGDLREADLLVSQSFTVYTVLP
;
A
#
# COMPACT_ATOMS: atom_id res chain seq x y z
N MET A 1 2.96 16.54 -3.04
CA MET A 1 3.20 18.00 -2.85
C MET A 1 4.22 18.48 -3.88
N GLN A 2 4.10 19.70 -4.40
CA GLN A 2 5.09 20.24 -5.35
C GLN A 2 6.30 20.81 -4.61
N SER A 3 7.52 20.53 -5.09
CA SER A 3 8.74 21.08 -4.49
C SER A 3 8.83 22.59 -4.68
N LEU A 4 9.40 23.27 -3.69
CA LEU A 4 9.60 24.70 -3.70
C LEU A 4 10.97 25.07 -4.29
N THR A 5 11.12 26.32 -4.70
CA THR A 5 12.45 26.89 -4.94
C THR A 5 13.24 26.93 -3.64
N ARG A 6 14.59 26.96 -3.71
CA ARG A 6 15.43 26.98 -2.50
C ARG A 6 15.08 28.15 -1.57
N SER A 7 14.90 29.35 -2.11
CA SER A 7 14.56 30.53 -1.31
C SER A 7 13.18 30.40 -0.64
N ALA A 8 12.17 29.90 -1.36
CA ALA A 8 10.83 29.69 -0.81
C ALA A 8 10.83 28.58 0.26
N TRP A 9 11.60 27.51 0.05
CA TRP A 9 11.78 26.45 1.05
C TRP A 9 12.44 26.96 2.32
N LEU A 10 13.52 27.75 2.22
CA LEU A 10 14.18 28.35 3.39
C LEU A 10 13.24 29.31 4.14
N ALA A 11 12.45 30.10 3.41
CA ALA A 11 11.41 30.94 4.02
C ALA A 11 10.36 30.10 4.75
N LYS A 12 9.94 28.97 4.17
CA LYS A 12 8.99 28.05 4.82
C LYS A 12 9.58 27.39 6.06
N ILE A 13 10.86 27.04 6.06
CA ILE A 13 11.56 26.55 7.26
C ILE A 13 11.54 27.60 8.37
N ALA A 14 11.86 28.86 8.05
CA ALA A 14 11.86 29.94 9.02
C ALA A 14 10.44 30.20 9.58
N ASP A 15 9.43 30.19 8.73
CA ASP A 15 8.01 30.28 9.11
C ASP A 15 7.61 29.16 10.08
N VAL A 16 7.87 27.90 9.71
CA VAL A 16 7.54 26.76 10.57
C VAL A 16 8.30 26.87 11.89
N ALA A 17 9.61 27.12 11.88
CA ALA A 17 10.40 27.27 13.09
C ALA A 17 9.90 28.38 14.04
N ALA A 18 9.48 29.53 13.49
CA ALA A 18 8.98 30.65 14.28
C ALA A 18 7.58 30.42 14.86
N ASN A 19 6.77 29.60 14.18
CA ASN A 19 5.35 29.40 14.51
C ASN A 19 5.05 27.99 15.06
N LEU A 20 6.06 27.24 15.48
CA LEU A 20 5.88 25.96 16.17
C LEU A 20 5.45 26.20 17.62
N SER A 21 4.19 25.92 17.91
CA SER A 21 3.65 25.93 19.28
C SER A 21 3.55 24.49 19.78
N ILE A 22 4.30 24.16 20.83
CA ILE A 22 4.35 22.82 21.41
C ILE A 22 4.16 22.95 22.92
N ASP A 23 3.14 22.31 23.45
CA ASP A 23 3.00 22.09 24.89
C ASP A 23 3.76 20.79 25.24
N PRO A 24 4.77 20.85 26.13
CA PRO A 24 5.62 19.70 26.43
C PRO A 24 4.85 18.50 27.03
N ASP A 25 3.66 18.74 27.57
CA ASP A 25 2.83 17.76 28.26
C ASP A 25 1.59 17.32 27.44
N ASP A 26 1.34 17.93 26.27
CA ASP A 26 0.24 17.56 25.36
C ASP A 26 0.74 16.86 24.09
N VAL A 27 0.42 15.56 23.98
CA VAL A 27 0.80 14.71 22.85
C VAL A 27 0.20 15.20 21.52
N GLU A 28 -0.96 15.86 21.52
CA GLU A 28 -1.58 16.35 20.29
C GLU A 28 -0.78 17.51 19.67
N THR A 29 -0.25 18.40 20.51
CA THR A 29 0.62 19.49 20.01
C THR A 29 1.91 18.93 19.43
N TRP A 30 2.44 17.84 20.00
CA TRP A 30 3.58 17.10 19.45
C TRP A 30 3.27 16.46 18.10
N ARG A 31 2.13 15.78 17.97
CA ARG A 31 1.68 15.13 16.71
C ARG A 31 1.53 16.17 15.60
N LEU A 32 0.86 17.28 15.89
CA LEU A 32 0.69 18.38 14.94
C LEU A 32 2.03 19.00 14.52
N ALA A 33 2.93 19.23 15.48
CA ALA A 33 4.27 19.74 15.21
C ALA A 33 5.10 18.77 14.36
N LEU A 34 5.03 17.46 14.65
CA LEU A 34 5.71 16.42 13.87
C LEU A 34 5.26 16.45 12.41
N VAL A 35 3.94 16.45 12.18
CA VAL A 35 3.37 16.53 10.81
C VAL A 35 3.83 17.79 10.11
N ARG A 36 3.75 18.95 10.78
CA ARG A 36 4.14 20.23 10.20
C ARG A 36 5.61 20.30 9.84
N VAL A 37 6.52 19.86 10.71
CA VAL A 37 7.95 19.82 10.41
C VAL A 37 8.26 18.82 9.31
N TRP A 38 7.60 17.66 9.30
CA TRP A 38 7.78 16.65 8.25
C TRP A 38 7.47 17.21 6.86
N THR A 39 6.46 18.06 6.70
CA THR A 39 6.10 18.68 5.41
C THR A 39 7.24 19.47 4.74
N LEU A 40 8.25 19.89 5.52
CA LEU A 40 9.41 20.60 4.98
C LEU A 40 10.26 19.72 4.06
N LEU A 41 10.26 18.40 4.22
CA LEU A 41 11.01 17.46 3.39
C LEU A 41 10.40 17.26 1.98
N PRO A 42 9.10 16.91 1.81
CA PRO A 42 8.48 16.84 0.48
C PRO A 42 8.50 18.17 -0.27
N LEU A 43 8.45 19.31 0.46
CA LEU A 43 8.52 20.65 -0.13
C LEU A 43 9.94 21.08 -0.51
N ALA A 44 10.99 20.38 -0.05
CA ALA A 44 12.36 20.77 -0.32
C ALA A 44 12.69 20.70 -1.82
N PRO A 45 13.63 21.52 -2.33
CA PRO A 45 14.16 21.37 -3.68
C PRO A 45 14.71 19.95 -3.89
N VAL A 46 14.64 19.44 -5.12
CA VAL A 46 15.08 18.08 -5.46
C VAL A 46 16.54 17.82 -5.03
N THR A 47 17.42 18.82 -5.11
CA THR A 47 18.80 18.72 -4.64
C THR A 47 18.92 18.53 -3.12
N ALA A 48 18.06 19.20 -2.34
CA ALA A 48 18.00 19.03 -0.90
C ALA A 48 17.38 17.67 -0.51
N GLN A 49 16.34 17.21 -1.23
CA GLN A 49 15.79 15.87 -1.05
C GLN A 49 16.85 14.79 -1.33
N GLY A 50 17.61 14.93 -2.43
CA GLY A 50 18.72 14.06 -2.76
C GLY A 50 19.83 14.09 -1.70
N THR A 51 20.16 15.28 -1.18
CA THR A 51 21.15 15.44 -0.10
C THR A 51 20.69 14.72 1.17
N TYR A 52 19.42 14.87 1.58
CA TYR A 52 18.88 14.16 2.73
C TYR A 52 18.99 12.64 2.55
N GLY A 53 18.71 12.16 1.35
CA GLY A 53 18.78 10.73 1.04
C GLY A 53 20.19 10.12 1.10
N THR A 54 21.23 10.95 1.04
CA THR A 54 22.64 10.54 1.12
C THR A 54 23.31 10.80 2.46
N LEU A 55 22.64 11.48 3.40
CA LEU A 55 23.21 11.73 4.74
C LEU A 55 23.56 10.42 5.45
N PRO A 56 24.66 10.32 6.20
CA PRO A 56 24.93 9.17 7.05
C PRO A 56 23.82 8.99 8.10
N GLU A 57 23.30 7.76 8.27
CA GLU A 57 22.26 7.51 9.28
C GLU A 57 22.75 7.81 10.70
N ALA A 58 24.03 7.53 10.98
CA ALA A 58 24.65 7.83 12.28
C ALA A 58 24.57 9.32 12.65
N ASP A 59 24.67 10.22 11.67
CA ASP A 59 24.60 11.67 11.91
C ASP A 59 23.17 12.10 12.26
N ILE A 60 22.16 11.53 11.59
CA ILE A 60 20.74 11.78 11.90
C ILE A 60 20.40 11.25 13.30
N VAL A 61 20.87 10.05 13.64
CA VAL A 61 20.69 9.43 14.95
C VAL A 61 21.34 10.28 16.04
N ALA A 62 22.60 10.67 15.88
CA ALA A 62 23.31 11.50 16.85
C ALA A 62 22.63 12.87 17.04
N ALA A 63 22.13 13.49 15.95
CA ALA A 63 21.36 14.73 16.03
C ALA A 63 20.03 14.53 16.77
N GLY A 64 19.35 13.39 16.57
CA GLY A 64 18.13 13.03 17.28
C GLY A 64 18.36 12.79 18.77
N ASP A 65 19.41 12.06 19.13
CA ASP A 65 19.80 11.83 20.52
C ASP A 65 20.15 13.15 21.21
N ALA A 66 20.89 14.05 20.55
CA ALA A 66 21.20 15.37 21.09
C ALA A 66 19.94 16.23 21.27
N ALA A 67 19.03 16.22 20.30
CA ALA A 67 17.77 16.96 20.38
C ALA A 67 16.86 16.43 21.51
N TYR A 68 16.85 15.12 21.73
CA TYR A 68 16.07 14.48 22.80
C TYR A 68 16.72 14.68 24.19
N ALA A 69 18.05 14.56 24.30
CA ALA A 69 18.80 14.61 25.57
C ALA A 69 18.89 16.02 26.20
N LEU A 70 18.62 17.09 25.44
CA LEU A 70 18.51 18.46 25.97
C LEU A 70 17.33 18.66 26.96
N GLY A 71 16.75 17.57 27.47
CA GLY A 71 15.91 17.54 28.67
C GLY A 71 14.42 17.79 28.41
N GLY A 72 13.98 17.66 27.16
CA GLY A 72 12.72 18.19 26.70
C GLY A 72 13.04 19.30 25.72
N LEU A 73 12.66 19.11 24.46
CA LEU A 73 12.57 20.18 23.49
C LEU A 73 11.96 21.41 24.18
N ALA A 74 12.76 22.43 24.48
CA ALA A 74 12.23 23.70 24.94
C ALA A 74 11.14 24.08 23.93
N PRO A 75 9.90 24.39 24.37
CA PRO A 75 8.77 24.65 23.50
C PRO A 75 9.19 25.48 22.29
N GLY A 76 9.24 24.86 21.10
CA GLY A 76 9.37 25.58 19.82
C GLY A 76 10.73 25.69 19.11
N ALA A 77 11.89 25.28 19.64
CA ALA A 77 13.14 25.58 18.93
C ALA A 77 13.56 24.52 17.88
N LEU A 78 12.82 24.41 16.76
CA LEU A 78 13.42 23.91 15.51
C LEU A 78 14.51 24.90 15.07
N ASN A 79 15.72 24.76 15.62
CA ASN A 79 16.81 25.72 15.39
C ASN A 79 17.57 25.37 14.10
N LEU A 80 17.18 26.01 13.01
CA LEU A 80 17.76 25.84 11.68
C LEU A 80 18.30 27.19 11.15
N PRO A 81 19.47 27.67 11.63
CA PRO A 81 20.05 28.94 11.19
C PRO A 81 20.17 29.05 9.67
N GLY A 82 19.93 30.26 9.14
CA GLY A 82 20.11 30.56 7.70
C GLY A 82 21.54 30.40 7.20
N SER A 83 22.53 30.50 8.10
CA SER A 83 23.95 30.30 7.80
C SER A 83 24.38 28.84 7.63
N ASP A 84 23.56 27.88 8.07
CA ASP A 84 23.91 26.46 7.96
C ASP A 84 23.97 26.01 6.49
N SER A 85 24.88 25.09 6.19
CA SER A 85 24.83 24.36 4.92
C SER A 85 23.57 23.49 4.85
N ASP A 86 23.13 23.14 3.64
CA ASP A 86 21.92 22.32 3.47
C ASP A 86 22.08 20.95 4.16
N ALA A 87 23.26 20.34 4.14
CA ALA A 87 23.53 19.07 4.82
C ALA A 87 23.40 19.17 6.35
N VAL A 88 23.94 20.23 6.97
CA VAL A 88 23.82 20.46 8.43
C VAL A 88 22.36 20.71 8.80
N ARG A 89 21.66 21.54 8.01
CA ARG A 89 20.25 21.84 8.22
C ARG A 89 19.37 20.59 8.14
N LEU A 90 19.59 19.77 7.11
CA LEU A 90 18.85 18.53 6.89
C LEU A 90 19.14 17.47 7.97
N THR A 91 20.38 17.42 8.48
CA THR A 91 20.74 16.54 9.61
C THR A 91 20.00 16.94 10.88
N LYS A 92 19.98 18.24 11.21
CA LYS A 92 19.23 18.78 12.35
C LYS A 92 17.72 18.55 12.21
N LEU A 93 17.17 18.78 11.01
CA LEU A 93 15.76 18.53 10.70
C LEU A 93 15.40 17.05 10.90
N GLY A 94 16.20 16.13 10.35
CA GLY A 94 16.02 14.69 10.56
C GLY A 94 16.11 14.30 12.03
N GLY A 95 17.11 14.78 12.75
CA GLY A 95 17.27 14.54 14.19
C GLY A 95 16.06 15.03 15.00
N TRP A 96 15.55 16.24 14.70
CA TRP A 96 14.36 16.77 15.35
C TRP A 96 13.13 15.87 15.13
N LEU A 97 12.91 15.39 13.90
CA LEU A 97 11.80 14.47 13.60
C LEU A 97 11.90 13.17 14.41
N ARG A 98 13.10 12.58 14.50
CA ARG A 98 13.34 11.36 15.32
C ARG A 98 13.07 11.62 16.81
N ALA A 99 13.53 12.76 17.33
CA ALA A 99 13.34 13.13 18.73
C ALA A 99 11.86 13.37 19.07
N ALA A 100 11.13 14.08 18.20
CA ALA A 100 9.70 14.33 18.36
C ALA A 100 8.88 13.03 18.26
N GLU A 101 9.19 12.15 17.30
CA GLU A 101 8.57 10.83 17.18
C GLU A 101 8.77 9.98 18.44
N ARG A 102 10.00 9.96 18.99
CA ARG A 102 10.30 9.28 20.25
C ARG A 102 9.52 9.87 21.42
N LYS A 103 9.45 11.20 21.54
CA LYS A 103 8.68 11.89 22.58
C LYS A 103 7.18 11.54 22.52
N ILE A 104 6.60 11.49 21.32
CA ILE A 104 5.21 11.03 21.12
C ILE A 104 5.06 9.59 21.61
N ALA A 105 5.97 8.69 21.22
CA ALA A 105 5.92 7.29 21.65
C ALA A 105 6.06 7.13 23.18
N ASP A 106 6.84 7.98 23.86
CA ASP A 106 6.97 7.97 25.32
C ASP A 106 5.71 8.48 26.05
N MET A 107 4.96 9.40 25.41
CA MET A 107 3.74 9.99 25.96
C MET A 107 2.49 9.17 25.65
N ASP A 108 2.48 8.44 24.53
CA ASP A 108 1.35 7.66 24.09
C ASP A 108 1.21 6.38 24.93
N THR A 109 0.22 6.38 25.82
CA THR A 109 -0.06 5.27 26.73
C THR A 109 -0.84 4.11 26.08
N GLY A 110 -0.97 4.11 24.75
CA GLY A 110 -1.56 3.01 23.99
C GLY A 110 -3.09 3.05 23.96
N ARG A 111 -3.67 4.22 23.71
CA ARG A 111 -5.13 4.33 23.53
C ARG A 111 -5.59 3.45 22.35
N PRO A 112 -6.68 2.69 22.50
CA PRO A 112 -7.23 1.93 21.39
C PRO A 112 -7.72 2.88 20.30
N VAL A 113 -7.30 2.62 19.05
CA VAL A 113 -7.79 3.33 17.86
C VAL A 113 -9.27 3.00 17.69
N ARG A 114 -10.12 4.02 17.71
CA ARG A 114 -11.57 3.90 17.52
C ARG A 114 -11.94 4.06 16.07
N ASP A 115 -11.41 5.10 15.44
CA ASP A 115 -11.54 5.35 14.00
C ASP A 115 -10.21 5.91 13.48
N PRO A 116 -9.43 5.15 12.70
CA PRO A 116 -8.14 5.64 12.18
C PRO A 116 -8.29 6.89 11.29
N ASN A 117 -9.46 7.12 10.67
CA ASN A 117 -9.68 8.25 9.78
C ASN A 117 -9.88 9.57 10.54
N ASP A 118 -10.29 9.50 11.81
CA ASP A 118 -10.40 10.67 12.69
C ASP A 118 -9.20 10.75 13.64
N ASP A 119 -8.85 9.62 14.29
CA ASP A 119 -7.84 9.57 15.35
C ASP A 119 -6.42 9.88 14.86
N TRP A 120 -6.12 9.63 13.57
CA TRP A 120 -4.78 9.89 13.00
C TRP A 120 -4.74 11.15 12.15
N TYR A 121 -5.87 11.82 11.94
CA TYR A 121 -5.97 12.94 11.02
C TYR A 121 -5.48 14.24 11.66
N HIS A 122 -4.60 14.93 10.94
CA HIS A 122 -4.08 16.24 11.33
C HIS A 122 -4.11 17.18 10.12
N ALA A 123 -4.73 18.35 10.31
CA ALA A 123 -4.72 19.41 9.32
C ALA A 123 -3.57 20.40 9.60
N VAL A 124 -2.69 20.58 8.62
CA VAL A 124 -1.57 21.52 8.68
C VAL A 124 -1.56 22.39 7.44
N ASP A 125 -1.50 23.70 7.62
CA ASP A 125 -1.40 24.69 6.53
C ASP A 125 -2.46 24.49 5.41
N GLY A 126 -3.67 24.08 5.79
CA GLY A 126 -4.80 23.83 4.89
C GLY A 126 -4.76 22.47 4.15
N GLN A 127 -3.85 21.57 4.52
CA GLN A 127 -3.76 20.22 3.97
C GLN A 127 -3.95 19.17 5.08
N GLY A 128 -4.63 18.08 4.75
CA GLY A 128 -4.84 16.95 5.66
C GLY A 128 -3.74 15.91 5.53
N PHE A 129 -3.33 15.33 6.66
CA PHE A 129 -2.36 14.24 6.74
C PHE A 129 -2.79 13.24 7.82
N PHE A 130 -2.45 11.97 7.61
CA PHE A 130 -2.60 10.92 8.60
C PHE A 130 -1.24 10.62 9.24
N LEU A 131 -1.13 10.78 10.56
CA LEU A 131 0.01 10.31 11.34
C LEU A 131 -0.27 8.89 11.81
N VAL A 132 0.15 7.91 11.01
CA VAL A 132 -0.11 6.49 11.26
C VAL A 132 0.96 5.95 12.23
N PRO A 133 0.60 5.49 13.44
CA PRO A 133 1.55 5.03 14.46
C PRO A 133 2.00 3.58 14.20
N LEU A 134 2.49 3.33 12.98
CA LEU A 134 2.88 2.00 12.53
C LEU A 134 4.26 2.05 11.86
N PRO A 135 5.28 1.35 12.42
CA PRO A 135 6.61 1.32 11.83
C PRO A 135 6.59 0.63 10.46
N ARG A 136 7.61 0.88 9.64
CA ARG A 136 7.76 0.16 8.37
C ARG A 136 7.91 -1.33 8.59
N SER A 137 7.06 -2.09 7.90
CA SER A 137 7.04 -3.54 8.01
C SER A 137 8.16 -4.17 7.24
N ALA A 138 8.70 -3.50 6.21
CA ALA A 138 9.90 -3.91 5.44
C ALA A 138 11.18 -3.87 6.29
N TRP A 139 11.20 -4.77 7.27
CA TRP A 139 12.26 -5.50 7.93
C TRP A 139 13.69 -4.98 7.75
N ARG A 140 14.12 -4.19 8.75
CA ARG A 140 15.31 -4.37 9.61
C ARG A 140 16.66 -4.80 9.01
N SER A 141 16.86 -4.88 7.70
CA SER A 141 18.24 -4.93 7.19
C SER A 141 18.88 -3.60 7.58
N PRO A 142 19.88 -3.60 8.49
CA PRO A 142 20.56 -2.38 8.89
C PRO A 142 21.05 -1.67 7.63
N TYR A 143 21.09 -0.34 7.65
CA TYR A 143 21.66 0.44 6.56
C TYR A 143 23.07 -0.10 6.29
N LEU A 144 23.23 -0.85 5.18
CA LEU A 144 24.51 -1.42 4.81
C LEU A 144 25.38 -0.28 4.28
N PRO A 145 26.61 -0.10 4.78
CA PRO A 145 27.57 0.82 4.18
C PRO A 145 27.74 0.46 2.68
N GLY A 146 27.27 1.33 1.78
CA GLY A 146 27.24 1.09 0.33
C GLY A 146 25.86 0.84 -0.28
N ALA A 147 24.80 0.75 0.52
CA ALA A 147 23.42 0.74 0.01
C ALA A 147 23.06 2.07 -0.68
N LEU A 148 22.19 1.99 -1.70
CA LEU A 148 21.68 3.16 -2.43
C LEU A 148 21.12 4.23 -1.47
N PRO A 149 21.19 5.52 -1.85
CA PRO A 149 20.54 6.60 -1.11
C PRO A 149 19.08 6.24 -0.80
N ARG A 150 18.65 6.40 0.45
CA ARG A 150 17.26 6.11 0.85
C ARG A 150 16.47 7.41 0.89
N PRO A 151 15.37 7.56 0.16
CA PRO A 151 14.55 8.77 0.21
C PRO A 151 14.06 9.06 1.63
N TYR A 152 13.72 10.33 1.88
CA TYR A 152 13.29 10.78 3.20
C TYR A 152 12.07 10.03 3.74
N THR A 153 11.17 9.61 2.85
CA THR A 153 9.97 8.80 3.14
C THR A 153 10.29 7.55 3.95
N ARG A 154 11.49 6.98 3.80
CA ARG A 154 11.91 5.75 4.50
C ARG A 154 12.64 5.98 5.82
N ARG A 155 13.22 7.17 6.00
CA ARG A 155 14.21 7.42 7.04
C ARG A 155 13.98 8.71 7.83
N ALA A 156 12.91 9.45 7.57
CA ALA A 156 12.53 10.58 8.40
C ALA A 156 11.89 10.13 9.72
N LEU A 157 11.04 9.11 9.65
CA LEU A 157 10.28 8.51 10.77
C LEU A 157 10.54 6.99 10.84
N LEU A 158 10.65 6.42 12.03
CA LEU A 158 10.94 4.98 12.29
C LEU A 158 9.74 4.24 12.85
N LEU A 159 8.96 4.92 13.69
CA LEU A 159 7.86 4.38 14.48
C LEU A 159 6.50 4.71 13.86
N SER A 160 6.45 5.74 13.02
CA SER A 160 5.25 6.28 12.41
C SER A 160 5.44 6.56 10.92
N ARG A 161 4.32 6.84 10.25
CA ARG A 161 4.28 7.34 8.86
C ARG A 161 3.39 8.54 8.77
N ILE A 162 3.66 9.38 7.79
CA ILE A 162 2.77 10.48 7.44
C ILE A 162 2.30 10.25 6.01
N VAL A 163 1.00 10.01 5.87
CA VAL A 163 0.34 9.78 4.59
C VAL A 163 -0.54 11.00 4.28
N PRO A 164 -0.43 11.63 3.09
CA PRO A 164 -1.36 12.70 2.71
C PRO A 164 -2.80 12.19 2.73
N ALA A 165 -3.72 12.99 3.27
CA ALA A 165 -5.12 12.61 3.31
C ALA A 165 -5.78 12.60 1.93
N VAL A 166 -5.17 13.29 0.95
CA VAL A 166 -5.60 13.33 -0.44
C VAL A 166 -4.37 13.16 -1.34
N ILE A 167 -4.44 12.21 -2.27
CA ILE A 167 -3.42 11.99 -3.31
C ILE A 167 -4.08 12.20 -4.66
N ARG A 168 -3.60 13.18 -5.43
CA ARG A 168 -4.11 13.50 -6.78
C ARG A 168 -5.63 13.71 -6.86
N GLY A 169 -6.23 14.22 -5.77
CA GLY A 169 -7.67 14.46 -5.67
C GLY A 169 -8.47 13.29 -5.08
N LEU A 170 -7.85 12.13 -4.85
CA LEU A 170 -8.47 10.98 -4.22
C LEU A 170 -8.21 10.97 -2.70
N PRO A 171 -9.23 10.92 -1.84
CA PRO A 171 -9.05 10.71 -0.41
C PRO A 171 -8.40 9.34 -0.12
N VAL A 172 -7.52 9.31 0.89
CA VAL A 172 -7.00 8.06 1.46
C VAL A 172 -7.90 7.66 2.62
N ARG A 173 -8.32 6.39 2.65
CA ARG A 173 -9.19 5.84 3.71
C ARG A 173 -8.54 4.65 4.38
N PHE A 174 -8.63 4.60 5.70
CA PHE A 174 -8.08 3.53 6.52
C PHE A 174 -9.18 2.65 7.09
N THR A 175 -9.00 1.34 6.99
CA THR A 175 -9.81 0.33 7.66
C THR A 175 -8.91 -0.48 8.59
N VAL A 176 -9.30 -0.69 9.85
CA VAL A 176 -8.52 -1.52 10.80
C VAL A 176 -8.97 -2.97 10.72
N HIS A 177 -8.02 -3.88 10.53
CA HIS A 177 -8.29 -5.31 10.60
C HIS A 177 -8.67 -5.72 12.04
N PRO A 178 -9.81 -6.40 12.26
CA PRO A 178 -10.34 -6.70 13.59
C PRO A 178 -9.48 -7.69 14.37
N ARG A 179 -8.79 -8.60 13.67
CA ARG A 179 -7.83 -9.50 14.30
C ARG A 179 -6.45 -8.87 14.26
N THR A 180 -6.05 -8.32 15.39
CA THR A 180 -4.68 -7.87 15.63
C THR A 180 -3.88 -9.03 16.22
N GLY A 181 -3.04 -9.69 15.42
CA GLY A 181 -2.14 -10.74 15.94
C GLY A 181 -1.94 -11.93 15.02
N LEU A 182 -0.80 -11.96 14.36
CA LEU A 182 -0.01 -13.17 14.16
C LEU A 182 1.45 -12.78 14.41
N ASP A 183 2.07 -13.47 15.35
CA ASP A 183 3.48 -13.30 15.73
C ASP A 183 4.40 -13.69 14.58
N GLY A 184 5.45 -12.88 14.33
CA GLY A 184 6.79 -13.19 13.77
C GLY A 184 7.00 -14.15 12.58
N SER A 185 5.98 -14.86 12.11
CA SER A 185 6.06 -15.88 11.06
C SER A 185 6.23 -15.24 9.69
N ALA A 186 6.81 -16.00 8.76
CA ALA A 186 6.80 -15.64 7.35
C ALA A 186 5.36 -15.39 6.87
N LEU A 187 5.21 -14.43 5.96
CA LEU A 187 3.94 -14.15 5.32
C LEU A 187 3.80 -15.07 4.12
N THR A 188 2.67 -15.74 3.99
CA THR A 188 2.36 -16.61 2.86
C THR A 188 1.26 -15.99 2.03
N PHE A 189 1.42 -15.97 0.72
CA PHE A 189 0.46 -15.39 -0.21
C PHE A 189 -0.04 -16.46 -1.17
N GLY A 190 -1.35 -16.68 -1.22
CA GLY A 190 -2.02 -17.54 -2.19
C GLY A 190 -2.42 -16.75 -3.43
N ALA A 191 -2.18 -17.33 -4.61
CA ALA A 191 -2.63 -16.80 -5.89
C ALA A 191 -3.51 -17.83 -6.59
N SER A 192 -4.71 -17.41 -6.99
CA SER A 192 -5.60 -18.20 -7.86
C SER A 192 -5.46 -17.77 -9.31
N LEU A 193 -5.49 -18.73 -10.23
CA LEU A 193 -5.51 -18.54 -11.68
C LEU A 193 -6.39 -19.62 -12.30
N PHE A 194 -7.07 -19.30 -13.39
CA PHE A 194 -8.05 -20.18 -13.99
C PHE A 194 -7.62 -20.62 -15.39
N PRO A 195 -7.55 -21.94 -15.68
CA PRO A 195 -7.27 -22.44 -17.01
C PRO A 195 -8.43 -22.14 -17.97
N GLY A 196 -8.12 -21.86 -19.24
CA GLY A 196 -9.12 -21.56 -20.27
C GLY A 196 -9.98 -20.34 -19.93
N PHE A 197 -9.38 -19.36 -19.25
CA PHE A 197 -10.08 -18.15 -18.84
C PHE A 197 -10.46 -17.29 -20.04
N ASP A 198 -11.69 -16.78 -20.02
CA ASP A 198 -12.17 -15.78 -20.97
C ASP A 198 -13.19 -14.85 -20.31
N VAL A 199 -13.39 -13.67 -20.89
CA VAL A 199 -14.39 -12.69 -20.47
C VAL A 199 -15.33 -12.44 -21.62
N LEU A 200 -16.58 -12.87 -21.46
CA LEU A 200 -17.62 -12.65 -22.45
C LEU A 200 -18.22 -11.26 -22.24
N PRO A 201 -18.20 -10.36 -23.23
CA PRO A 201 -18.80 -9.04 -23.11
C PRO A 201 -20.33 -9.12 -23.11
N GLU A 202 -20.99 -8.05 -22.66
CA GLU A 202 -22.44 -7.89 -22.75
C GLU A 202 -22.92 -7.64 -24.17
N ASP A 203 -22.18 -6.84 -24.92
CA ASP A 203 -22.41 -6.53 -26.33
C ASP A 203 -21.12 -6.82 -27.10
N GLU A 204 -21.15 -7.85 -27.94
CA GLU A 204 -20.03 -8.21 -28.82
C GLU A 204 -19.92 -7.27 -30.02
N ASP A 205 -21.01 -6.58 -30.39
CA ASP A 205 -21.09 -5.68 -31.54
C ASP A 205 -20.73 -4.23 -31.17
N ASP A 206 -20.64 -3.88 -29.88
CA ASP A 206 -20.16 -2.55 -29.46
C ASP A 206 -18.65 -2.43 -29.68
N GLU A 207 -18.27 -1.72 -30.74
CA GLU A 207 -16.87 -1.46 -31.12
C GLU A 207 -16.18 -0.39 -30.24
N ARG A 208 -16.91 0.30 -29.35
CA ARG A 208 -16.39 1.41 -28.55
C ARG A 208 -16.22 1.07 -27.09
N TYR A 209 -17.12 0.26 -26.54
CA TYR A 209 -17.19 0.00 -25.11
C TYR A 209 -17.29 -1.49 -24.79
N PHE A 210 -16.83 -1.89 -23.61
CA PHE A 210 -17.08 -3.23 -23.11
C PHE A 210 -17.50 -3.24 -21.64
N LEU A 211 -18.39 -4.17 -21.32
CA LEU A 211 -18.72 -4.63 -19.98
C LEU A 211 -18.71 -6.15 -19.98
N ALA A 212 -18.15 -6.76 -18.94
CA ALA A 212 -18.14 -8.20 -18.77
C ALA A 212 -19.52 -8.70 -18.34
N ARG A 213 -20.09 -9.64 -19.12
CA ARG A 213 -21.33 -10.35 -18.80
C ARG A 213 -21.07 -11.63 -18.02
N ALA A 214 -20.02 -12.36 -18.38
CA ALA A 214 -19.68 -13.62 -17.75
C ALA A 214 -18.18 -13.92 -17.84
N ALA A 215 -17.65 -14.60 -16.83
CA ALA A 215 -16.29 -15.17 -16.84
C ALA A 215 -16.38 -16.65 -17.19
N VAL A 216 -15.50 -17.12 -18.07
CA VAL A 216 -15.24 -18.53 -18.34
C VAL A 216 -13.98 -18.94 -17.57
N GLY A 217 -13.94 -20.15 -17.02
CA GLY A 217 -12.80 -20.68 -16.27
C GLY A 217 -13.08 -20.86 -14.77
N PRO A 218 -13.40 -19.78 -14.01
CA PRO A 218 -13.75 -19.89 -12.60
C PRO A 218 -15.01 -20.75 -12.39
N THR A 219 -14.93 -21.76 -11.52
CA THR A 219 -16.08 -22.60 -11.13
C THR A 219 -16.34 -22.51 -9.63
N PRO A 220 -17.57 -22.80 -9.17
CA PRO A 220 -17.87 -22.86 -7.74
C PRO A 220 -16.94 -23.81 -6.96
N GLU A 221 -16.59 -24.95 -7.55
CA GLU A 221 -15.69 -25.94 -6.96
C GLU A 221 -14.26 -25.42 -6.85
N ALA A 222 -13.75 -24.76 -7.91
CA ALA A 222 -12.41 -24.19 -7.91
C ALA A 222 -12.27 -23.08 -6.86
N VAL A 223 -13.24 -22.15 -6.79
CA VAL A 223 -13.24 -21.06 -5.80
C VAL A 223 -13.22 -21.61 -4.37
N ARG A 224 -14.09 -22.59 -4.06
CA ARG A 224 -14.11 -23.23 -2.73
C ARG A 224 -12.80 -23.94 -2.42
N SER A 225 -12.27 -24.69 -3.39
CA SER A 225 -11.03 -25.45 -3.26
C SER A 225 -9.85 -24.53 -2.97
N ASP A 226 -9.72 -23.43 -3.69
CA ASP A 226 -8.61 -22.47 -3.55
C ASP A 226 -8.68 -21.75 -2.20
N VAL A 227 -9.87 -21.32 -1.77
CA VAL A 227 -10.05 -20.72 -0.43
C VAL A 227 -9.69 -21.72 0.67
N ALA A 228 -10.12 -22.98 0.54
CA ALA A 228 -9.80 -24.03 1.50
C ALA A 228 -8.31 -24.39 1.50
N GLU A 229 -7.64 -24.42 0.34
CA GLU A 229 -6.19 -24.61 0.24
C GLU A 229 -5.44 -23.43 0.87
N ALA A 230 -5.83 -22.18 0.60
CA ALA A 230 -5.24 -21.00 1.24
C ALA A 230 -5.34 -21.08 2.77
N ALA A 231 -6.48 -21.53 3.29
CA ALA A 231 -6.67 -21.77 4.72
C ALA A 231 -5.76 -22.90 5.25
N ARG A 232 -5.75 -24.06 4.59
CA ARG A 232 -4.88 -25.22 4.96
C ARG A 232 -3.39 -24.85 4.96
N ARG A 233 -2.98 -23.94 4.08
CA ARG A 233 -1.61 -23.47 3.95
C ARG A 233 -1.31 -22.26 4.83
N SER A 234 -2.28 -21.82 5.63
CA SER A 234 -2.17 -20.66 6.53
C SER A 234 -1.66 -19.42 5.78
N CYS A 235 -2.18 -19.20 4.57
CA CYS A 235 -1.88 -17.99 3.81
C CYS A 235 -2.25 -16.76 4.64
N PHE A 236 -1.36 -15.78 4.73
CA PHE A 236 -1.73 -14.48 5.25
C PHE A 236 -2.75 -13.80 4.33
N ALA A 237 -2.47 -13.78 3.03
CA ALA A 237 -3.37 -13.22 2.02
C ALA A 237 -3.64 -14.23 0.89
N HIS A 238 -4.85 -14.21 0.34
CA HIS A 238 -5.19 -14.93 -0.89
C HIS A 238 -5.83 -13.96 -1.88
N VAL A 239 -5.37 -13.96 -3.13
CA VAL A 239 -5.86 -13.04 -4.16
C VAL A 239 -6.36 -13.81 -5.36
N PHE A 240 -7.59 -13.52 -5.76
CA PHE A 240 -8.13 -13.87 -7.07
C PHE A 240 -7.88 -12.72 -8.06
N PRO A 241 -7.74 -12.99 -9.37
CA PRO A 241 -7.44 -11.97 -10.37
C PRO A 241 -8.62 -11.04 -10.70
N GLU A 242 -8.34 -9.98 -11.46
CA GLU A 242 -9.37 -9.10 -12.02
C GLU A 242 -10.29 -9.86 -13.00
N LEU A 243 -11.57 -9.49 -13.03
CA LEU A 243 -12.60 -10.05 -13.92
C LEU A 243 -12.82 -11.56 -13.77
N THR A 244 -12.60 -12.12 -12.58
CA THR A 244 -12.75 -13.57 -12.34
C THR A 244 -13.95 -13.93 -11.48
N LEU A 245 -14.18 -13.23 -10.37
CA LEU A 245 -15.24 -13.60 -9.42
C LEU A 245 -16.50 -12.76 -9.64
N MET A 246 -17.39 -13.29 -10.47
CA MET A 246 -18.78 -12.83 -10.61
C MET A 246 -19.49 -12.81 -9.23
N PRO A 247 -20.57 -12.01 -9.04
CA PRO A 247 -21.19 -11.84 -7.74
C PRO A 247 -21.60 -13.15 -7.04
N ASP A 248 -22.15 -14.10 -7.79
CA ASP A 248 -22.56 -15.43 -7.31
C ASP A 248 -21.36 -16.29 -6.86
N LEU A 249 -20.24 -16.25 -7.60
CA LEU A 249 -19.00 -16.92 -7.21
C LEU A 249 -18.34 -16.25 -6.01
N ARG A 250 -18.38 -14.91 -5.96
CA ARG A 250 -17.83 -14.10 -4.86
C ARG A 250 -18.54 -14.39 -3.54
N GLU A 251 -19.85 -14.63 -3.55
CA GLU A 251 -20.63 -15.03 -2.37
C GLU A 251 -20.21 -16.39 -1.78
N LEU A 252 -19.52 -17.23 -2.56
CA LEU A 252 -19.00 -18.49 -2.07
C LEU A 252 -17.79 -18.31 -1.14
N VAL A 253 -17.04 -17.21 -1.29
CA VAL A 253 -15.84 -16.92 -0.49
C VAL A 253 -16.17 -16.83 1.01
N PRO A 254 -17.08 -15.94 1.48
CA PRO A 254 -17.37 -15.82 2.90
C PRO A 254 -18.02 -17.10 3.46
N GLY A 255 -18.90 -17.75 2.70
CA GLY A 255 -19.51 -19.02 3.10
C GLY A 255 -18.51 -20.17 3.19
N THR A 256 -17.45 -20.14 2.39
CA THR A 256 -16.32 -21.06 2.53
C THR A 256 -15.52 -20.69 3.76
N LEU A 257 -15.03 -19.45 3.90
CA LEU A 257 -14.24 -18.94 5.03
C LEU A 257 -14.88 -19.13 6.43
N ALA A 258 -16.20 -19.19 6.51
CA ALA A 258 -16.91 -19.48 7.75
C ALA A 258 -16.86 -20.97 8.17
N ARG A 259 -16.53 -21.90 7.25
CA ARG A 259 -16.49 -23.35 7.53
C ARG A 259 -15.17 -23.74 8.16
N ALA A 260 -15.15 -24.08 9.44
CA ALA A 260 -13.92 -24.51 10.11
C ALA A 260 -13.44 -25.93 9.71
N ASP A 261 -13.80 -26.44 8.51
CA ASP A 261 -13.60 -27.84 8.09
C ASP A 261 -12.21 -28.14 7.50
N TRP A 262 -11.42 -27.11 7.18
CA TRP A 262 -9.98 -27.25 6.84
C TRP A 262 -9.08 -27.46 8.06
N ASN A 263 -9.66 -27.51 9.25
CA ASN A 263 -8.95 -27.82 10.47
C ASN A 263 -8.73 -29.32 10.58
N GLY A 264 -7.49 -29.75 10.83
CA GLY A 264 -7.25 -31.12 11.28
C GLY A 264 -8.01 -31.40 12.57
N ASP A 265 -8.33 -32.67 12.84
CA ASP A 265 -9.07 -33.08 14.04
C ASP A 265 -8.49 -32.42 15.31
N GLY A 266 -9.20 -31.44 15.86
CA GLY A 266 -8.89 -30.77 17.12
C GLY A 266 -8.17 -29.41 17.05
N GLU A 267 -7.81 -28.88 15.88
CA GLU A 267 -7.16 -27.54 15.79
C GLU A 267 -8.13 -26.48 15.27
N THR A 268 -8.54 -25.47 16.05
CA THR A 268 -9.31 -24.34 15.49
C THR A 268 -8.36 -23.33 14.83
N ARG A 269 -8.02 -23.52 13.55
CA ARG A 269 -7.35 -22.49 12.74
C ARG A 269 -8.40 -21.68 11.98
N LEU A 270 -8.28 -20.36 12.09
CA LEU A 270 -9.01 -19.43 11.23
C LEU A 270 -8.36 -19.48 9.84
N GLY A 271 -9.15 -19.24 8.79
CA GLY A 271 -8.67 -19.21 7.40
C GLY A 271 -7.64 -18.09 7.17
N PRO A 272 -7.28 -17.80 5.90
CA PRO A 272 -6.33 -16.73 5.60
C PRO A 272 -6.75 -15.41 6.22
N ASP A 273 -5.81 -14.57 6.68
CA ASP A 273 -6.18 -13.32 7.36
C ASP A 273 -6.93 -12.37 6.42
N LEU A 274 -6.59 -12.37 5.14
CA LEU A 274 -7.29 -11.63 4.10
C LEU A 274 -7.50 -12.45 2.83
N VAL A 275 -8.68 -12.30 2.22
CA VAL A 275 -8.98 -12.78 0.87
C VAL A 275 -9.45 -11.61 0.00
N VAL A 276 -8.68 -11.27 -1.03
CA VAL A 276 -9.10 -10.34 -2.09
C VAL A 276 -9.84 -11.15 -3.15
N ALA A 277 -11.16 -11.05 -3.13
CA ALA A 277 -12.07 -11.89 -3.91
C ALA A 277 -12.22 -11.42 -5.37
N GLY A 278 -11.09 -11.19 -6.04
CA GLY A 278 -11.04 -10.74 -7.43
C GLY A 278 -11.77 -9.44 -7.63
N SER A 279 -11.93 -9.03 -8.88
CA SER A 279 -12.84 -7.95 -9.23
C SER A 279 -13.83 -8.38 -10.30
N TRP A 280 -14.95 -7.68 -10.39
CA TRP A 280 -15.96 -7.93 -11.43
C TRP A 280 -16.74 -6.65 -11.74
N HIS A 281 -17.37 -6.61 -12.92
CA HIS A 281 -18.30 -5.55 -13.30
C HIS A 281 -19.64 -5.74 -12.58
N VAL A 282 -19.85 -4.98 -11.52
CA VAL A 282 -21.11 -4.97 -10.75
C VAL A 282 -21.98 -3.86 -11.31
N ARG A 283 -23.25 -4.19 -11.65
CA ARG A 283 -24.25 -3.24 -12.10
C ARG A 283 -25.24 -2.87 -11.00
N ASP A 284 -25.60 -1.59 -10.96
CA ASP A 284 -26.76 -1.07 -10.24
C ASP A 284 -27.46 -0.02 -11.11
N GLY A 285 -28.59 -0.39 -11.72
CA GLY A 285 -29.27 0.45 -12.70
C GLY A 285 -28.42 0.69 -13.95
N GLU A 286 -28.18 1.97 -14.27
CA GLU A 286 -27.36 2.40 -15.42
C GLU A 286 -25.85 2.47 -15.09
N SER A 287 -25.50 2.37 -13.81
CA SER A 287 -24.13 2.46 -13.34
C SER A 287 -23.48 1.08 -13.28
N ALA A 288 -22.21 1.01 -13.65
CA ALA A 288 -21.39 -0.18 -13.54
C ALA A 288 -20.04 0.18 -12.93
N TRP A 289 -19.50 -0.67 -12.06
CA TRP A 289 -18.17 -0.50 -11.48
C TRP A 289 -17.38 -1.80 -11.62
N ASN A 290 -16.07 -1.70 -11.89
CA ASN A 290 -15.16 -2.82 -11.68
C ASN A 290 -14.73 -2.81 -10.21
N GLU A 291 -15.23 -3.77 -9.43
CA GLU A 291 -15.20 -3.72 -7.98
C GLU A 291 -14.66 -5.01 -7.37
N ALA A 292 -13.76 -4.86 -6.40
CA ALA A 292 -13.18 -5.92 -5.60
C ALA A 292 -13.59 -5.82 -4.12
N VAL A 293 -13.64 -6.97 -3.45
CA VAL A 293 -14.02 -7.08 -2.03
C VAL A 293 -12.93 -7.81 -1.27
N VAL A 294 -12.61 -7.33 -0.08
CA VAL A 294 -11.64 -7.96 0.82
C VAL A 294 -12.39 -8.54 2.01
N TYR A 295 -12.23 -9.84 2.26
CA TYR A 295 -12.79 -10.54 3.41
C TYR A 295 -11.70 -10.88 4.43
N ASP A 296 -12.06 -10.96 5.71
CA ASP A 296 -11.22 -11.53 6.75
C ASP A 296 -11.31 -13.06 6.80
N GLY A 297 -10.46 -13.70 7.61
CA GLY A 297 -10.47 -15.16 7.78
C GLY A 297 -11.72 -15.76 8.44
N ALA A 298 -12.72 -14.95 8.81
CA ALA A 298 -14.04 -15.40 9.24
C ALA A 298 -15.12 -15.17 8.16
N GLY A 299 -14.74 -14.66 6.99
CA GLY A 299 -15.65 -14.34 5.89
C GLY A 299 -16.39 -13.01 6.07
N ARG A 300 -15.97 -12.14 6.99
CA ARG A 300 -16.56 -10.80 7.13
C ARG A 300 -15.91 -9.86 6.13
N GLU A 301 -16.71 -9.04 5.46
CA GLU A 301 -16.20 -7.98 4.60
C GLU A 301 -15.43 -6.96 5.44
N LEU A 302 -14.19 -6.68 5.03
CA LEU A 302 -13.34 -5.66 5.63
C LEU A 302 -13.50 -4.34 4.89
N LEU A 303 -13.32 -4.38 3.57
CA LEU A 303 -13.44 -3.21 2.70
C LEU A 303 -13.75 -3.64 1.27
N ARG A 304 -14.11 -2.65 0.47
CA ARG A 304 -14.44 -2.75 -0.95
C ARG A 304 -13.78 -1.61 -1.69
N PHE A 305 -13.19 -1.89 -2.84
CA PHE A 305 -12.52 -0.88 -3.66
C PHE A 305 -12.92 -1.02 -5.12
N ARG A 306 -13.02 0.13 -5.79
CA ARG A 306 -13.43 0.25 -7.19
C ARG A 306 -12.25 0.71 -8.02
N LYS A 307 -12.15 0.18 -9.23
CA LYS A 307 -11.10 0.52 -10.19
C LYS A 307 -11.11 2.02 -10.49
N LEU A 308 -9.94 2.64 -10.47
CA LEU A 308 -9.78 4.10 -10.60
C LEU A 308 -9.66 4.54 -12.06
N PHE A 309 -9.19 3.66 -12.95
CA PHE A 309 -9.01 3.99 -14.36
C PHE A 309 -9.58 2.91 -15.28
N PRO A 310 -10.32 3.29 -16.34
CA PRO A 310 -10.85 2.34 -17.29
C PRO A 310 -9.73 1.80 -18.18
N TYR A 311 -9.73 0.50 -18.42
CA TYR A 311 -8.82 -0.16 -19.34
C TYR A 311 -9.32 -0.06 -20.80
N ARG A 312 -8.42 -0.27 -21.75
CA ARG A 312 -8.77 -0.51 -23.15
C ARG A 312 -8.42 -1.93 -23.51
N ASP A 313 -9.39 -2.71 -23.95
CA ASP A 313 -9.17 -4.11 -24.31
C ASP A 313 -8.34 -4.27 -25.59
N LYS A 314 -8.11 -5.53 -25.98
CA LYS A 314 -7.33 -5.90 -27.16
C LYS A 314 -7.92 -5.34 -28.47
N ASP A 315 -9.23 -5.14 -28.51
CA ASP A 315 -9.99 -4.64 -29.65
C ASP A 315 -10.09 -3.10 -29.63
N GLY A 316 -9.52 -2.46 -28.61
CA GLY A 316 -9.47 -1.01 -28.44
C GLY A 316 -10.70 -0.41 -27.78
N ARG A 317 -11.63 -1.24 -27.29
CA ARG A 317 -12.84 -0.81 -26.60
C ARG A 317 -12.52 -0.32 -25.21
N PHE A 318 -13.20 0.74 -24.78
CA PHE A 318 -13.07 1.28 -23.43
C PHE A 318 -13.96 0.53 -22.44
N GLU A 319 -13.42 0.23 -21.28
CA GLU A 319 -14.18 -0.30 -20.16
C GLU A 319 -15.24 0.73 -19.71
N GLN A 320 -16.52 0.36 -19.80
CA GLN A 320 -17.63 1.27 -19.50
C GLN A 320 -18.02 1.23 -18.02
N ILE A 321 -17.11 1.72 -17.17
CA ILE A 321 -17.32 1.76 -15.72
C ILE A 321 -17.28 3.20 -15.19
N GLU A 322 -17.98 3.41 -14.10
CA GLU A 322 -17.73 4.50 -13.19
C GLU A 322 -16.46 4.22 -12.37
N LEU A 323 -15.76 5.30 -12.02
CA LEU A 323 -14.44 5.23 -11.39
C LEU A 323 -14.57 5.20 -9.87
N GLY A 324 -13.63 4.53 -9.21
CA GLY A 324 -13.46 4.64 -7.77
C GLY A 324 -13.03 6.04 -7.33
N GLU A 325 -13.45 6.43 -6.13
CA GLU A 325 -13.28 7.79 -5.61
C GLU A 325 -12.37 7.86 -4.38
N ALA A 326 -11.69 6.77 -4.01
CA ALA A 326 -10.82 6.72 -2.82
C ALA A 326 -9.68 5.72 -2.99
N LEU A 327 -8.60 5.95 -2.24
CA LEU A 327 -7.50 5.01 -2.06
C LEU A 327 -7.71 4.27 -0.74
N GLU A 328 -8.10 3.00 -0.83
CA GLU A 328 -8.39 2.17 0.34
C GLU A 328 -7.11 1.55 0.91
N VAL A 329 -6.94 1.66 2.23
CA VAL A 329 -5.79 1.12 2.98
C VAL A 329 -6.29 0.28 4.15
N LEU A 330 -5.88 -0.98 4.21
CA LEU A 330 -6.11 -1.86 5.34
C LEU A 330 -4.92 -1.80 6.30
N VAL A 331 -5.20 -1.50 7.56
CA VAL A 331 -4.24 -1.48 8.66
C VAL A 331 -4.25 -2.84 9.33
N THR A 332 -3.08 -3.48 9.38
CA THR A 332 -2.86 -4.73 10.10
C THR A 332 -1.63 -4.59 11.01
N ARG A 333 -1.40 -5.54 11.94
CA ARG A 333 -0.12 -5.60 12.68
C ARG A 333 1.09 -5.90 11.79
N ARG A 334 0.87 -6.39 10.56
CA ARG A 334 1.90 -6.73 9.57
C ARG A 334 2.19 -5.58 8.60
N GLY A 335 1.50 -4.45 8.77
CA GLY A 335 1.69 -3.28 7.94
C GLY A 335 0.43 -2.65 7.39
N LEU A 336 0.66 -1.64 6.55
CA LEU A 336 -0.34 -1.00 5.72
C LEU A 336 -0.41 -1.73 4.37
N PHE A 337 -1.63 -2.10 3.99
CA PHE A 337 -1.94 -2.77 2.74
C PHE A 337 -2.80 -1.83 1.89
N GLY A 338 -2.28 -1.38 0.76
CA GLY A 338 -3.09 -0.68 -0.24
C GLY A 338 -3.56 -1.63 -1.33
N PHE A 339 -4.59 -1.20 -2.05
CA PHE A 339 -5.27 -1.99 -3.06
C PHE A 339 -5.48 -1.20 -4.35
N GLY A 340 -5.63 -1.92 -5.46
CA GLY A 340 -5.94 -1.37 -6.77
C GLY A 340 -6.23 -2.48 -7.77
N VAL A 341 -6.82 -2.15 -8.91
CA VAL A 341 -7.14 -3.14 -9.95
C VAL A 341 -6.31 -2.85 -11.20
N CYS A 342 -5.48 -3.81 -11.60
CA CYS A 342 -4.71 -3.83 -12.85
C CYS A 342 -4.09 -2.46 -13.23
N LEU A 343 -4.73 -1.71 -14.13
CA LEU A 343 -4.26 -0.42 -14.63
C LEU A 343 -4.03 0.61 -13.51
N ASP A 344 -4.80 0.57 -12.42
CA ASP A 344 -4.62 1.47 -11.28
C ASP A 344 -3.19 1.46 -10.76
N PHE A 345 -2.56 0.29 -10.78
CA PHE A 345 -1.22 0.09 -10.26
C PHE A 345 -0.14 0.62 -11.18
N CYS A 346 -0.31 0.47 -12.49
CA CYS A 346 0.70 0.81 -13.50
C CYS A 346 0.35 2.05 -14.35
N GLN A 347 -0.67 2.81 -13.98
CA GLN A 347 -1.04 4.05 -14.66
C GLN A 347 0.12 5.06 -14.65
N ARG A 348 0.59 5.44 -15.85
CA ARG A 348 1.77 6.30 -16.03
C ARG A 348 1.43 7.78 -16.16
N VAL A 349 0.25 8.12 -16.69
CA VAL A 349 -0.13 9.53 -16.95
C VAL A 349 -0.51 10.22 -15.64
N THR A 350 -1.28 9.52 -14.81
CA THR A 350 -1.75 10.00 -13.51
C THR A 350 -1.47 8.94 -12.45
N PRO A 351 -0.20 8.71 -12.07
CA PRO A 351 0.13 7.71 -11.07
C PRO A 351 -0.45 8.13 -9.71
N VAL A 352 -1.33 7.29 -9.16
CA VAL A 352 -1.93 7.53 -7.83
C VAL A 352 -1.41 6.53 -6.81
N LEU A 353 -1.39 5.23 -7.13
CA LEU A 353 -0.95 4.19 -6.21
C LEU A 353 0.56 4.20 -5.97
N THR A 354 1.37 4.66 -6.92
CA THR A 354 2.82 4.79 -6.72
C THR A 354 3.23 5.98 -5.85
N GLU A 355 2.26 6.81 -5.42
CA GLU A 355 2.43 7.88 -4.43
C GLU A 355 1.90 7.48 -3.03
N LEU A 356 1.27 6.32 -2.91
CA LEU A 356 0.66 5.83 -1.66
C LEU A 356 1.69 5.08 -0.80
N ASP A 357 1.96 5.63 0.38
CA ASP A 357 3.00 5.13 1.28
C ASP A 357 2.51 3.97 2.18
N VAL A 358 2.63 2.75 1.65
CA VAL A 358 2.20 1.49 2.28
C VAL A 358 3.30 0.43 2.28
N ASP A 359 3.16 -0.63 3.08
CA ASP A 359 4.11 -1.75 3.06
C ASP A 359 3.84 -2.75 1.93
N TRP A 360 2.55 -2.96 1.66
CA TRP A 360 2.11 -3.99 0.73
C TRP A 360 1.13 -3.41 -0.25
N MET A 361 1.28 -3.78 -1.52
CA MET A 361 0.34 -3.42 -2.56
C MET A 361 -0.25 -4.68 -3.16
N ILE A 362 -1.56 -4.87 -3.02
CA ILE A 362 -2.27 -6.10 -3.41
C ILE A 362 -3.12 -5.82 -4.64
N ILE A 363 -2.76 -6.43 -5.77
CA ILE A 363 -3.31 -6.07 -7.09
C ILE A 363 -3.90 -7.31 -7.78
N PRO A 364 -5.22 -7.49 -7.78
CA PRO A 364 -5.89 -8.30 -8.79
C PRO A 364 -5.66 -7.69 -10.19
N SER A 365 -5.28 -8.51 -11.16
CA SER A 365 -4.93 -8.07 -12.51
C SER A 365 -5.43 -9.04 -13.58
N CYS A 366 -5.59 -8.54 -14.79
CA CYS A 366 -5.91 -9.30 -15.99
C CYS A 366 -5.17 -8.68 -17.19
N GLY A 367 -4.51 -9.49 -18.01
CA GLY A 367 -3.81 -9.01 -19.21
C GLY A 367 -2.66 -9.90 -19.66
N ASP A 368 -1.79 -9.35 -20.50
CA ASP A 368 -0.65 -10.05 -21.09
C ASP A 368 0.68 -9.72 -20.38
N TRP A 369 1.79 -10.20 -20.96
CA TRP A 369 3.12 -9.88 -20.45
C TRP A 369 3.43 -8.37 -20.40
N ARG A 370 2.88 -7.57 -21.31
CA ARG A 370 3.12 -6.11 -21.33
C ARG A 370 2.50 -5.49 -20.09
N THR A 371 1.30 -5.92 -19.70
CA THR A 371 0.64 -5.52 -18.45
C THR A 371 1.51 -5.86 -17.24
N MET A 372 1.98 -7.11 -17.13
CA MET A 372 2.84 -7.53 -15.99
C MET A 372 4.18 -6.77 -15.96
N ARG A 373 4.77 -6.48 -17.12
CA ARG A 373 5.99 -5.65 -17.20
C ARG A 373 5.74 -4.23 -16.69
N ASP A 374 4.58 -3.65 -16.98
CA ASP A 374 4.21 -2.34 -16.46
C ASP A 374 3.95 -2.38 -14.94
N HIS A 375 3.41 -3.48 -14.43
CA HIS A 375 3.33 -3.75 -12.98
C HIS A 375 4.69 -3.88 -12.31
N LEU A 376 5.68 -4.53 -12.95
CA LEU A 376 7.06 -4.56 -12.47
C LEU A 376 7.65 -3.15 -12.36
N GLY A 377 7.37 -2.29 -13.34
CA GLY A 377 7.80 -0.88 -13.30
C GLY A 377 7.24 -0.13 -12.10
N ALA A 378 5.93 -0.25 -11.86
CA ALA A 378 5.26 0.37 -10.71
C ALA A 378 5.74 -0.20 -9.36
N ALA A 379 5.89 -1.53 -9.27
CA ALA A 379 6.41 -2.21 -8.09
C ALA A 379 7.84 -1.76 -7.77
N HIS A 380 8.71 -1.63 -8.78
CA HIS A 380 10.06 -1.11 -8.59
C HIS A 380 10.04 0.35 -8.11
N GLN A 381 9.18 1.21 -8.66
CA GLN A 381 9.05 2.60 -8.22
C GLN A 381 8.65 2.70 -6.74
N LEU A 382 7.65 1.93 -6.31
CA LEU A 382 7.23 1.87 -4.90
C LEU A 382 8.31 1.25 -4.01
N GLN A 383 8.96 0.17 -4.47
CA GLN A 383 10.10 -0.44 -3.78
C GLN A 383 11.32 0.48 -3.70
N VAL A 384 11.45 1.52 -4.52
CA VAL A 384 12.49 2.56 -4.42
C VAL A 384 12.02 3.78 -3.61
N SER A 385 10.72 4.03 -3.56
CA SER A 385 10.14 5.19 -2.86
C SER A 385 9.85 4.89 -1.38
N PHE A 386 9.25 3.74 -1.06
CA PHE A 386 8.66 3.45 0.25
C PHE A 386 9.03 2.09 0.87
N ASP A 387 9.81 1.27 0.16
CA ASP A 387 10.09 -0.14 0.49
C ASP A 387 8.83 -1.03 0.45
N THR A 388 7.81 -0.59 -0.29
CA THR A 388 6.60 -1.38 -0.53
C THR A 388 6.95 -2.64 -1.32
N ARG A 389 6.35 -3.77 -0.93
CA ARG A 389 6.38 -5.02 -1.68
C ARG A 389 5.02 -5.24 -2.33
N SER A 390 5.02 -5.62 -3.61
CA SER A 390 3.78 -5.73 -4.39
C SER A 390 3.43 -7.18 -4.68
N PHE A 391 2.23 -7.60 -4.30
CA PHE A 391 1.67 -8.90 -4.66
C PHE A 391 0.63 -8.71 -5.77
N VAL A 392 1.00 -9.10 -7.00
CA VAL A 392 0.13 -8.96 -8.18
C VAL A 392 -0.25 -10.34 -8.66
N VAL A 393 -1.54 -10.62 -8.80
CA VAL A 393 -2.05 -11.87 -9.37
C VAL A 393 -2.78 -11.52 -10.66
N GLN A 394 -2.17 -11.88 -11.79
CA GLN A 394 -2.64 -11.53 -13.12
C GLN A 394 -3.12 -12.76 -13.87
N GLN A 395 -4.42 -12.80 -14.14
CA GLN A 395 -4.98 -13.76 -15.10
C GLN A 395 -4.50 -13.40 -16.50
N VAL A 396 -4.11 -14.42 -17.27
CA VAL A 396 -3.72 -14.17 -18.66
C VAL A 396 -4.95 -13.84 -19.50
N TYR A 397 -4.86 -12.76 -20.27
CA TYR A 397 -5.88 -12.38 -21.25
C TYR A 397 -5.27 -11.52 -22.37
N PRO A 398 -5.40 -11.91 -23.65
CA PRO A 398 -6.00 -13.15 -24.15
C PRO A 398 -5.19 -14.40 -23.78
N GLU A 399 -5.76 -15.59 -23.98
CA GLU A 399 -5.08 -16.87 -23.74
C GLU A 399 -3.75 -16.98 -24.49
N ARG A 400 -2.75 -17.61 -23.86
CA ARG A 400 -1.44 -17.86 -24.46
C ARG A 400 -1.37 -19.22 -25.14
N GLU A 401 -0.61 -19.30 -26.23
CA GLU A 401 -0.36 -20.55 -26.96
C GLU A 401 0.40 -21.60 -26.14
N ASP A 402 1.23 -21.18 -25.17
CA ASP A 402 2.04 -22.08 -24.33
C ASP A 402 1.28 -22.64 -23.12
N GLY A 403 -0.01 -22.30 -22.96
CA GLY A 403 -0.87 -22.82 -21.90
C GLY A 403 -0.58 -22.29 -20.50
N GLY A 404 0.22 -21.24 -20.35
CA GLY A 404 0.37 -20.54 -19.06
C GLY A 404 -0.94 -19.90 -18.61
N PHE A 405 -1.31 -20.05 -17.33
CA PHE A 405 -2.59 -19.56 -16.81
C PHE A 405 -2.51 -18.07 -16.43
N GLY A 406 -1.33 -17.55 -16.12
CA GLY A 406 -1.17 -16.17 -15.69
C GLY A 406 0.21 -15.85 -15.18
N TYR A 407 0.31 -14.70 -14.51
CA TYR A 407 1.55 -14.20 -13.92
C TYR A 407 1.34 -13.85 -12.46
N VAL A 408 2.34 -14.11 -11.62
CA VAL A 408 2.32 -13.69 -10.21
C VAL A 408 3.61 -12.96 -9.84
N LEU A 409 3.47 -11.67 -9.48
CA LEU A 409 4.54 -10.94 -8.80
C LEU A 409 4.44 -11.24 -7.31
N ALA A 410 5.31 -12.13 -6.82
CA ALA A 410 5.24 -12.70 -5.48
C ALA A 410 5.83 -11.81 -4.38
N ALA A 411 5.56 -10.50 -4.39
CA ALA A 411 6.06 -9.54 -3.42
C ALA A 411 7.57 -9.67 -3.17
N PRO A 412 8.43 -9.57 -4.20
CA PRO A 412 9.86 -9.88 -4.09
C PRO A 412 10.62 -8.86 -3.22
N GLU A 413 11.76 -9.26 -2.67
CA GLU A 413 12.71 -8.33 -2.01
C GLU A 413 13.38 -7.39 -3.01
N ARG A 414 13.53 -7.82 -4.28
CA ARG A 414 14.09 -7.04 -5.37
C ARG A 414 13.30 -7.28 -6.65
N VAL A 415 12.76 -6.22 -7.22
CA VAL A 415 11.97 -6.29 -8.46
C VAL A 415 12.86 -6.28 -9.72
N GLY A 416 13.99 -5.58 -9.69
CA GLY A 416 14.78 -5.24 -10.87
C GLY A 416 15.38 -6.39 -11.68
N ASP A 417 15.41 -7.61 -11.12
CA ASP A 417 16.05 -8.78 -11.74
C ASP A 417 15.07 -9.78 -12.37
N LEU A 418 13.76 -9.54 -12.23
CA LEU A 418 12.71 -10.50 -12.63
C LEU A 418 12.41 -10.45 -14.13
N ARG A 419 12.19 -11.63 -14.70
CA ARG A 419 11.87 -11.86 -16.12
C ARG A 419 10.51 -12.56 -16.24
N GLU A 420 9.99 -12.63 -17.46
CA GLU A 420 8.69 -13.28 -17.73
C GLU A 420 8.62 -14.71 -17.18
N ALA A 421 9.67 -15.51 -17.42
CA ALA A 421 9.74 -16.88 -16.97
C ALA A 421 9.72 -17.06 -15.44
N ASP A 422 10.14 -16.04 -14.68
CA ASP A 422 10.14 -16.08 -13.21
C ASP A 422 8.73 -15.84 -12.63
N LEU A 423 7.83 -15.29 -13.44
CA LEU A 423 6.50 -14.85 -13.02
C LEU A 423 5.38 -15.70 -13.61
N LEU A 424 5.64 -16.43 -14.70
CA LEU A 424 4.67 -17.28 -15.37
C LEU A 424 4.23 -18.44 -14.47
N VAL A 425 2.92 -18.66 -14.38
CA VAL A 425 2.31 -19.72 -13.58
C VAL A 425 1.37 -20.55 -14.45
N SER A 426 1.51 -21.88 -14.38
CA SER A 426 0.68 -22.86 -15.10
C SER A 426 -0.10 -23.77 -14.15
N GLN A 427 -0.32 -23.32 -12.91
CA GLN A 427 -1.09 -24.01 -11.88
C GLN A 427 -2.24 -23.11 -11.43
N SER A 428 -3.37 -23.72 -11.10
CA SER A 428 -4.57 -22.97 -10.71
C SER A 428 -4.45 -22.30 -9.34
N PHE A 429 -3.67 -22.87 -8.43
CA PHE A 429 -3.40 -22.26 -7.14
C PHE A 429 -1.92 -22.43 -6.77
N THR A 430 -1.27 -21.33 -6.38
CA THR A 430 0.13 -21.33 -5.95
C THR A 430 0.28 -20.56 -4.64
N VAL A 431 1.14 -21.06 -3.75
CA VAL A 431 1.50 -20.38 -2.48
C VAL A 431 2.93 -19.87 -2.55
N TYR A 432 3.11 -18.61 -2.21
CA TYR A 432 4.40 -17.94 -2.16
C TYR A 432 4.73 -17.60 -0.71
N THR A 433 5.88 -18.08 -0.23
CA THR A 433 6.37 -17.70 1.10
C THR A 433 7.26 -16.49 0.97
N VAL A 434 6.86 -15.42 1.64
CA VAL A 434 7.58 -14.17 1.77
C VAL A 434 8.26 -14.17 3.13
N LEU A 435 9.59 -14.33 3.10
CA LEU A 435 10.40 -14.23 4.30
C LEU A 435 10.35 -12.78 4.84
N PRO A 436 10.32 -12.63 6.17
CA PRO A 436 10.41 -11.33 6.83
C PRO A 436 11.75 -10.69 6.53
#